data_AF-A0A536IQZ5-F1
#
_entry.id   AF-A0A536IQZ5-F1
#
_cell.length_a   1.000
_cell.length_b   1.000
_cell.length_c   1.000
_cell.angle_alpha   90.00
_cell.angle_beta   90.00
_cell.angle_gamma   90.00
#
_symmetry.space_group_name_H-M   'P 1'
#
loop_
_entity.id
_entity.type
_entity.pdbx_description
1 polymer ?
#
loop_
_entity_poly.entity_id
_entity_poly.type
_entity_poly.pdbx_seq_one_letter_code
_entity_poly.pdbx_strand_id
1 'polypeptide(L)' 'MSGLIAKARAESDPTKRAELYKQVSKIVRAEVPRVPLLFVDRAGAASRRVAGYAPGASGTESFAMVFLRR' A
#
# COMPACT_ATOMS: atom_id res chain seq x y z
N MET A 1 14.66 -10.14 -14.30
CA MET A 1 13.62 -9.57 -13.42
C MET A 1 13.00 -10.58 -12.43
N SER A 2 12.55 -11.76 -12.89
CA SER A 2 11.90 -12.79 -12.05
C SER A 2 12.75 -13.30 -10.88
N GLY A 3 14.07 -13.46 -11.06
CA GLY A 3 14.98 -13.98 -10.03
C GLY A 3 15.15 -13.08 -8.79
N LEU A 4 15.11 -11.75 -8.95
CA LEU A 4 15.20 -10.81 -7.81
C LEU A 4 13.90 -10.77 -7.00
N ILE A 5 12.76 -10.84 -7.68
CA ILE A 5 11.44 -10.91 -7.02
C ILE A 5 11.30 -12.21 -6.23
N ALA A 6 11.76 -13.35 -6.79
CA ALA A 6 11.75 -14.62 -6.08
C ALA A 6 12.62 -14.58 -4.80
N LYS A 7 13.82 -13.99 -4.88
CA LYS A 7 14.70 -13.78 -3.71
C LYS A 7 14.06 -12.85 -2.67
N ALA A 8 13.44 -11.75 -3.10
CA ALA A 8 12.75 -10.83 -2.19
C ALA A 8 11.58 -11.50 -1.45
N ARG A 9 10.88 -12.43 -2.11
CA ARG A 9 9.78 -13.19 -1.49
C ARG A 9 10.27 -14.25 -0.49
N ALA A 10 11.45 -14.82 -0.71
CA ALA A 10 12.03 -15.84 0.17
C ALA A 10 12.79 -15.26 1.37
N GLU A 11 13.20 -13.99 1.30
CA GLU A 11 13.92 -13.31 2.38
C GLU A 11 13.00 -12.98 3.56
N SER A 12 13.38 -13.42 4.76
CA SER A 12 12.63 -13.23 6.00
C SER A 12 12.93 -11.88 6.64
N ASP A 13 14.17 -11.39 6.54
CA ASP A 13 14.59 -10.11 7.10
C ASP A 13 13.92 -8.93 6.34
N PRO A 14 13.10 -8.11 7.03
CA PRO A 14 12.40 -7.00 6.39
C PRO A 14 13.34 -5.95 5.78
N THR A 15 14.52 -5.73 6.35
CA THR A 15 15.49 -4.74 5.87
C THR A 15 16.11 -5.20 4.56
N LYS A 16 16.54 -6.47 4.51
CA LYS A 16 17.10 -7.08 3.29
C LYS A 16 16.06 -7.17 2.18
N ARG A 17 14.82 -7.52 2.53
CA ARG A 17 13.69 -7.56 1.60
C ARG A 17 13.39 -6.18 0.99
N ALA A 18 13.47 -5.11 1.78
CA ALA A 18 13.27 -3.74 1.29
C ALA A 18 14.35 -3.33 0.27
N GLU A 19 15.62 -3.66 0.49
CA GLU A 19 16.70 -3.35 -0.45
C GLU A 19 16.55 -4.13 -1.77
N LEU A 20 16.14 -5.40 -1.71
CA LEU A 20 15.84 -6.19 -2.91
C LEU A 20 14.69 -5.58 -3.73
N TYR A 21 13.61 -5.13 -3.08
CA TYR A 21 12.52 -4.45 -3.77
C TYR A 21 12.94 -3.11 -4.37
N LYS A 22 13.83 -2.36 -3.71
CA LYS A 22 14.38 -1.11 -4.25
C LYS A 22 15.14 -1.34 -5.55
N GLN A 23 15.92 -2.44 -5.62
CA GLN A 23 16.61 -2.83 -6.85
C GLN A 23 15.63 -3.18 -7.97
N VAL A 24 14.58 -3.96 -7.65
CA VAL A 24 13.53 -4.28 -8.63
C VAL A 24 12.84 -3.02 -9.14
N SER A 25 12.47 -2.08 -8.27
CA SER A 25 11.83 -0.81 -8.66
C SER A 25 12.69 0.04 -9.60
N LYS A 26 14.03 0.05 -9.41
CA LYS A 26 14.95 0.73 -10.33
C LYS A 26 14.91 0.10 -11.74
N ILE A 27 14.91 -1.22 -11.83
CA ILE A 27 14.85 -1.95 -13.11
C ILE A 27 13.50 -1.70 -13.78
N VAL A 28 12.38 -1.80 -13.04
CA VAL A 28 11.03 -1.50 -13.58
C VAL A 28 10.99 -0.10 -14.20
N ARG A 29 11.53 0.90 -13.50
CA ARG A 29 11.53 2.28 -13.97
C ARG A 29 12.37 2.48 -15.25
N ALA A 30 13.42 1.69 -15.43
CA ALA A 30 14.29 1.75 -16.60
C ALA A 30 13.72 0.99 -17.81
N GLU A 31 13.12 -0.18 -17.57
CA GLU A 31 12.72 -1.11 -18.64
C GLU A 31 11.25 -0.95 -19.08
N VAL A 32 10.38 -0.42 -18.22
CA VAL A 32 8.95 -0.30 -18.52
C VAL A 32 8.61 1.14 -18.94
N PRO A 33 8.17 1.37 -20.19
CA PRO A 33 7.73 2.68 -20.64
C PRO A 33 6.31 2.97 -20.12
N ARG A 34 6.16 3.09 -18.81
CA ARG A 34 4.92 3.52 -18.15
C ARG A 34 5.20 4.75 -17.32
N VAL A 35 4.38 5.78 -17.51
CA VAL A 35 4.37 6.97 -16.66
C VAL A 35 3.38 6.71 -15.53
N PRO A 36 3.81 6.62 -14.26
CA PRO A 36 2.88 6.57 -13.14
C PRO A 36 2.08 7.88 -13.10
N LEU A 37 0.76 7.79 -13.22
CA LEU A 37 -0.10 8.98 -13.32
C LEU A 37 -0.37 9.61 -11.95
N LEU A 38 -0.75 8.79 -10.96
CA LEU A 38 -1.11 9.27 -9.63
C LEU A 38 -1.09 8.14 -8.60
N PHE A 39 -0.62 8.45 -7.39
CA PHE A 39 -0.92 7.69 -6.19
C PHE A 39 -1.96 8.49 -5.41
N VAL A 40 -3.19 7.99 -5.34
CA VAL A 40 -4.30 8.74 -4.71
C VAL A 40 -4.31 8.51 -3.21
N ASP A 41 -4.38 9.61 -2.46
CA ASP A 41 -4.86 9.54 -1.09
C ASP A 41 -6.34 9.17 -1.10
N ARG A 42 -6.74 8.29 -0.18
CA ARG A 42 -8.15 7.90 -0.06
C ARG A 42 -8.93 9.02 0.63
N ALA A 43 -9.60 9.84 -0.16
CA ALA A 43 -10.57 10.80 0.36
C ALA A 43 -11.76 10.04 0.96
N GLY A 44 -12.04 10.27 2.24
CA GLY A 44 -13.21 9.76 2.94
C GLY A 44 -14.17 10.91 3.25
N ALA A 45 -15.46 10.67 3.07
CA ALA A 45 -16.51 11.55 3.57
C ALA A 45 -17.34 10.81 4.60
N ALA A 46 -17.42 11.35 5.80
CA ALA A 46 -18.22 10.79 6.88
C ALA A 46 -19.12 11.87 7.48
N SER A 47 -20.32 11.49 7.91
CA SER A 47 -21.18 12.38 8.67
C SER A 47 -20.50 12.78 9.98
N ARG A 48 -20.74 14.01 10.47
CA ARG A 48 -20.21 14.49 11.76
C ARG A 48 -20.58 13.58 12.94
N ARG A 49 -21.66 12.80 12.81
CA ARG A 49 -22.09 11.84 13.82
C ARG A 49 -21.22 10.58 13.85
N VAL A 50 -20.52 10.25 12.77
CA VAL A 50 -19.68 9.06 12.68
C VAL A 50 -18.38 9.28 13.46
N ALA A 51 -18.08 8.37 14.38
CA ALA A 51 -16.85 8.35 15.15
C ALA A 51 -16.23 6.95 15.13
N GLY A 52 -14.91 6.89 15.32
CA GLY A 52 -14.17 5.62 15.31
C GLY A 52 -13.94 5.04 13.91
N TYR A 53 -14.29 5.78 12.85
CA TYR A 53 -14.00 5.39 11.47
C TYR A 53 -12.53 5.67 11.14
N ALA A 54 -11.83 4.64 10.66
CA ALA A 54 -10.50 4.73 10.11
C ALA A 54 -10.48 4.00 8.74
N PRO A 55 -10.05 4.66 7.66
CA PRO A 55 -10.01 4.02 6.35
C PRO A 55 -9.03 2.86 6.35
N GLY A 56 -9.43 1.73 5.79
CA GLY A 56 -8.59 0.54 5.74
C GLY A 56 -7.37 0.75 4.82
N ALA A 57 -6.19 0.30 5.26
CA ALA A 57 -4.95 0.41 4.48
C ALA A 57 -5.03 -0.33 3.11
N SER A 58 -5.76 -1.44 3.05
CA SER A 58 -5.99 -2.25 1.84
C SER A 58 -7.15 -1.78 0.97
N GLY A 59 -7.93 -0.80 1.41
CA GLY A 59 -9.13 -0.32 0.70
C GLY A 59 -10.39 -1.12 1.02
N THR A 60 -10.29 -2.03 1.97
CA THR A 60 -11.42 -2.71 2.58
C THR A 60 -11.83 -1.93 3.83
N GLU A 61 -13.09 -1.54 3.90
CA GLU A 61 -13.64 -0.80 5.03
C GLU A 61 -13.92 -1.74 6.22
N SER A 62 -13.59 -1.29 7.43
CA SER A 62 -13.96 -1.96 8.67
C SER A 62 -14.79 -1.05 9.54
N PHE A 63 -15.97 -1.52 9.93
CA PHE A 63 -16.90 -0.76 10.79
C PHE A 63 -16.93 -1.27 12.23
N ALA A 64 -16.04 -2.20 12.60
CA ALA A 64 -16.04 -2.83 13.93
C ALA A 64 -15.89 -1.83 15.08
N MET A 65 -15.18 -0.72 14.86
CA MET A 65 -14.94 0.33 15.85
C MET A 65 -15.79 1.58 15.62
N VAL A 66 -16.75 1.52 14.69
CA VAL A 66 -17.52 2.69 14.25
C VAL A 66 -18.80 2.82 15.07
N PHE A 67 -19.09 4.04 15.53
CA PHE A 67 -20.30 4.36 16.26
C PHE A 67 -20.84 5.74 15.90
N LEU A 68 -22.12 5.95 16.22
CA LEU A 68 -22.79 7.24 16.05
C LEU A 68 -22.80 8.00 17.37
N ARG A 69 -22.25 9.22 17.34
CA ARG A 69 -22.40 10.20 18.41
C ARG A 69 -23.86 10.67 18.46
N ARG A 70 -24.40 10.77 19.67
CA ARG A 70 -25.70 11.42 19.92
C ARG A 70 -25.61 12.92 19.67
#